data_AF-A0A258NIU4-F1
#
_entry.id   AF-A0A258NIU4-F1
#
_cell.length_a   1.000
_cell.length_b   1.000
_cell.length_c   1.000
_cell.angle_alpha   90.00
_cell.angle_beta   90.00
_cell.angle_gamma   90.00
#
_symmetry.space_group_name_H-M   'P 1'
#
loop_
_entity.id
_entity.type
_entity.pdbx_description
1 polymer ?
#
loop_
_entity_poly.entity_id
_entity_poly.type
_entity_poly.pdbx_seq_one_letter_code
_entity_poly.pdbx_strand_id
1 'polypeptide(L)'
;METPDIAVVLPELVRALDHGRLPLTGAVAGPAIELALRETMALALPAIVVLRDGEPIGSIARMRDWDEYLSRLGTVLADACVTH
;
A
#
# COMPACT_ATOMS: atom_id res chain seq x y z
N MET A 1 12.96 15.66 12.81
CA MET A 1 11.93 15.51 11.76
C MET A 1 11.19 14.23 12.10
N GLU A 2 10.00 14.36 12.64
CA GLU A 2 9.15 13.24 13.02
C GLU A 2 8.57 12.66 11.72
N THR A 3 8.97 11.44 11.35
CA THR A 3 8.34 10.74 10.23
C THR A 3 6.88 10.61 10.58
N PRO A 4 5.94 11.27 9.86
CA PRO A 4 4.54 11.08 10.16
C PRO A 4 4.24 9.60 10.05
N ASP A 5 3.67 9.03 11.11
CA ASP A 5 3.26 7.63 11.13
C ASP A 5 2.42 7.35 9.88
N ILE A 6 2.92 6.47 9.00
CA ILE A 6 2.24 6.11 7.75
C ILE A 6 0.82 5.57 8.03
N ALA A 7 0.60 5.00 9.22
CA ALA A 7 -0.71 4.55 9.67
C ALA A 7 -1.74 5.70 9.82
N VAL A 8 -1.29 6.93 10.10
CA VAL A 8 -2.19 8.10 10.26
C VAL A 8 -2.70 8.59 8.91
N VAL A 9 -1.91 8.46 7.84
CA VAL A 9 -2.32 8.86 6.49
C VAL A 9 -3.11 7.78 5.77
N LEU A 10 -3.17 6.55 6.31
CA LEU A 10 -3.87 5.42 5.73
C LEU A 10 -5.36 5.69 5.40
N PRO A 11 -6.20 6.26 6.30
CA PRO A 11 -7.59 6.56 5.95
C PRO A 11 -7.71 7.57 4.81
N GLU A 12 -6.86 8.61 4.80
CA GLU A 12 -6.83 9.60 3.72
C GLU A 12 -6.34 9.00 2.41
N LEU A 13 -5.36 8.09 2.48
CA LEU A 13 -4.83 7.35 1.34
C LEU A 13 -5.91 6.49 0.68
N VAL A 14 -6.64 5.73 1.50
CA VAL A 14 -7.76 4.90 1.02
C VAL A 14 -8.82 5.78 0.36
N ARG A 15 -9.20 6.90 0.98
CA ARG A 15 -10.18 7.84 0.41
C ARG A 15 -9.71 8.47 -0.90
N ALA A 16 -8.42 8.76 -1.04
CA ALA A 16 -7.85 9.34 -2.25
C ALA A 16 -7.82 8.35 -3.43
N LEU A 17 -7.61 7.06 -3.15
CA LEU A 17 -7.53 5.99 -4.15
C LEU A 17 -8.87 5.30 -4.41
N ASP A 18 -9.83 5.42 -3.49
CA ASP A 18 -11.19 4.90 -3.64
C ASP A 18 -11.96 5.76 -4.65
N HIS A 19 -11.80 5.43 -5.93
CA HIS A 19 -12.52 6.06 -7.04
C HIS A 19 -13.87 5.39 -7.34
N GLY A 20 -14.45 4.66 -6.37
CA GLY A 20 -15.74 3.99 -6.49
C GLY A 20 -15.81 2.80 -7.45
N ARG A 21 -14.67 2.35 -8.00
CA ARG A 21 -14.60 1.18 -8.90
C ARG A 21 -14.14 -0.11 -8.23
N LEU A 22 -13.34 0.00 -7.18
CA LEU A 22 -12.74 -1.11 -6.44
C LEU A 22 -12.81 -0.77 -4.95
N PRO A 23 -13.45 -1.59 -4.10
CA PRO A 23 -13.48 -1.34 -2.67
C PRO A 23 -12.08 -1.51 -2.09
N LEU A 24 -11.47 -0.41 -1.63
CA LEU A 24 -10.16 -0.44 -0.98
C LEU A 24 -10.34 -0.42 0.54
N THR A 25 -9.66 -1.33 1.24
CA THR A 25 -9.62 -1.35 2.70
C THR A 25 -8.19 -1.10 3.17
N GLY A 26 -8.01 -0.11 4.04
CA GLY A 26 -6.74 0.11 4.73
C GLY A 26 -6.64 -0.77 5.97
N ALA A 27 -5.50 -1.43 6.15
CA ALA A 27 -5.16 -2.16 7.37
C ALA A 27 -3.71 -1.88 7.78
N VAL A 28 -3.45 -1.86 9.09
CA VAL A 28 -2.09 -1.81 9.64
C VAL A 28 -1.64 -3.25 9.89
N ALA A 29 -0.54 -3.66 9.25
CA ALA A 29 0.01 -5.00 9.42
C ALA A 29 0.54 -5.17 10.85
N GLY A 30 0.10 -6.24 11.52
CA GLY A 30 0.71 -6.68 12.77
C GLY A 30 2.05 -7.38 12.53
N PRO A 31 2.82 -7.67 13.60
CA PRO A 31 4.17 -8.23 13.49
C PRO A 31 4.24 -9.57 12.75
N ALA A 32 3.21 -10.42 12.87
CA ALA A 32 3.15 -11.70 12.16
C ALA A 32 2.98 -11.52 10.64
N ILE A 33 2.11 -10.58 10.23
CA ILE A 33 1.89 -10.26 8.81
C ILE A 33 3.13 -9.58 8.24
N GLU A 34 3.75 -8.66 8.98
CA GLU A 34 4.99 -8.02 8.55
C GLU A 34 6.10 -9.04 8.29
N LEU A 35 6.27 -10.03 9.17
CA LEU A 35 7.25 -11.10 8.99
C LEU A 35 6.96 -11.90 7.71
N ALA A 36 5.72 -12.37 7.53
CA ALA A 36 5.31 -13.11 6.34
C ALA A 36 5.53 -12.32 5.04
N LEU A 37 5.24 -11.02 5.06
CA LEU A 37 5.47 -10.15 3.92
C LEU A 37 6.97 -9.96 3.62
N ARG A 38 7.82 -9.86 4.65
CA ARG A 38 9.29 -9.77 4.49
C ARG A 38 9.91 -11.07 3.95
N GLU A 39 9.31 -12.21 4.27
CA GLU A 39 9.71 -13.50 3.70
C GLU A 39 9.30 -13.62 2.22
N THR A 40 8.18 -12.98 1.85
CA THR A 40 7.65 -13.02 0.48
C THR A 40 8.32 -11.99 -0.43
N MET A 41 8.65 -10.80 0.08
CA MET A 41 9.27 -9.72 -0.69
C MET A 41 10.23 -8.88 0.16
N ALA A 42 11.23 -8.28 -0.48
CA ALA A 42 12.12 -7.34 0.17
C ALA A 42 11.39 -6.02 0.50
N LEU A 43 11.01 -5.83 1.77
CA LEU A 43 10.35 -4.62 2.25
C LEU A 43 11.31 -3.67 2.97
N ALA A 44 11.29 -2.40 2.57
CA ALA A 44 11.99 -1.33 3.27
C ALA A 44 10.98 -0.50 4.09
N LEU A 45 10.98 -0.66 5.41
CA LEU A 45 10.05 0.06 6.26
C LEU A 45 10.43 1.56 6.45
N PRO A 46 9.43 2.43 6.65
CA PRO A 46 7.99 2.16 6.53
C PRO A 46 7.56 2.07 5.05
N ALA A 47 6.66 1.12 4.76
CA ALA A 47 6.14 0.85 3.41
C ALA A 47 4.64 0.56 3.46
N ILE A 48 3.95 0.89 2.37
CA ILE A 48 2.60 0.37 2.09
C ILE A 48 2.71 -0.78 1.12
N VAL A 49 1.97 -1.84 1.43
CA VAL A 49 1.86 -3.04 0.62
C VAL A 49 0.44 -3.12 0.09
N VAL A 50 0.32 -3.40 -1.20
CA VAL A 50 -0.96 -3.66 -1.84
C VAL A 50 -1.16 -5.18 -1.89
N LEU A 51 -2.28 -5.63 -1.36
CA LEU A 51 -2.68 -7.04 -1.33
C LEU A 51 -3.89 -7.24 -2.25
N ARG A 52 -3.88 -8.32 -3.01
CA ARG A 52 -5.01 -8.81 -3.79
C ARG A 52 -5.25 -10.26 -3.43
N ASP A 53 -6.45 -10.59 -2.98
CA ASP A 53 -6.81 -11.97 -2.55
C ASP A 53 -5.87 -12.57 -1.48
N GLY A 54 -5.26 -11.71 -0.64
CA GLY A 54 -4.27 -12.12 0.35
C GLY A 54 -2.84 -12.24 -0.17
N GLU A 55 -2.61 -12.07 -1.47
CA GLU A 55 -1.28 -12.09 -2.07
C GLU A 55 -0.72 -10.67 -2.25
N PRO A 56 0.56 -10.43 -1.90
CA PRO A 56 1.20 -9.16 -2.14
C PRO A 56 1.51 -8.97 -3.63
N ILE A 57 0.87 -7.97 -4.22
CA ILE A 57 1.06 -7.63 -5.65
C ILE A 57 2.04 -6.48 -5.85
N GLY A 58 2.36 -5.74 -4.80
CA GLY A 58 3.33 -4.65 -4.86
C GLY A 58 3.56 -3.97 -3.51
N SER A 59 4.69 -3.30 -3.39
CA SER A 59 5.00 -2.46 -2.24
C SER A 59 5.65 -1.16 -2.66
N ILE A 60 5.35 -0.09 -1.93
CA ILE A 60 5.95 1.22 -2.13
C ILE A 60 6.49 1.69 -0.79
N ALA A 61 7.82 1.71 -0.70
CA ALA A 61 8.57 2.18 0.43
C ALA A 61 8.93 3.66 0.27
N ARG A 62 9.08 4.36 1.41
CA ARG A 62 9.51 5.77 1.49
C ARG A 62 8.65 6.75 0.69
N MET A 63 7.76 7.44 1.40
CA MET A 63 7.03 8.57 0.87
C MET A 63 7.98 9.78 0.71
N ARG A 64 8.25 10.18 -0.54
CA ARG A 64 8.96 11.44 -0.85
C ARG A 64 8.00 12.57 -1.15
N ASP A 65 7.02 12.28 -2.01
CA ASP A 65 6.02 13.22 -2.51
C ASP A 65 4.67 12.53 -2.55
N TRP A 66 3.62 13.20 -2.05
CA TRP A 66 2.28 12.60 -1.92
C TRP A 66 1.64 12.25 -3.26
N ASP A 67 1.77 13.13 -4.26
CA ASP A 67 1.17 12.92 -5.58
C ASP A 67 1.84 11.76 -6.35
N GLU A 68 3.18 11.70 -6.30
CA GLU A 68 3.96 10.60 -6.87
C GLU A 68 3.57 9.26 -6.23
N TYR A 69 3.38 9.28 -4.92
CA TYR A 69 2.99 8.12 -4.15
C TYR A 69 1.60 7.59 -4.53
N LEU A 70 0.61 8.48 -4.66
CA LEU A 70 -0.73 8.13 -5.15
C LEU A 70 -0.70 7.60 -6.58
N SER A 71 0.09 8.23 -7.45
CA SER A 71 0.24 7.80 -8.85
C SER A 71 0.83 6.39 -8.96
N ARG A 72 1.88 6.09 -8.17
CA ARG A 72 2.47 4.75 -8.12
C ARG A 72 1.50 3.72 -7.55
N LEU A 73 0.80 4.02 -6.46
CA LEU A 73 -0.21 3.12 -5.89
C LEU A 73 -1.35 2.86 -6.87
N GLY A 74 -1.85 3.90 -7.52
CA GLY A 74 -2.88 3.79 -8.55
C GLY A 74 -2.43 2.91 -9.72
N THR A 75 -1.15 2.97 -10.10
CA THR A 75 -0.58 2.09 -11.14
C THR A 75 -0.57 0.63 -10.70
N VAL A 76 -0.12 0.33 -9.48
CA VAL A 76 -0.13 -1.04 -8.92
C VAL A 76 -1.56 -1.59 -8.83
N LEU A 77 -2.50 -0.76 -8.39
CA LEU A 77 -3.92 -1.12 -8.31
C LEU A 77 -4.56 -1.32 -9.68
N ALA A 78 -4.19 -0.50 -10.67
CA ALA A 78 -4.67 -0.66 -12.04
C ALA A 78 -4.15 -1.98 -12.63
N ASP A 79 -2.86 -2.26 -12.50
CA ASP A 79 -2.24 -3.52 -12.96
C ASP A 79 -2.91 -4.75 -12.33
N ALA A 80 -3.20 -4.67 -11.03
CA ALA A 80 -3.97 -5.67 -10.30
C ALA A 80 -5.35 -5.94 -10.92
N CYS A 81 -6.00 -4.93 -11.49
CA CYS A 81 -7.33 -5.07 -12.06
C CYS A 81 -7.29 -5.71 -13.46
N VAL A 82 -6.17 -5.65 -14.19
CA VAL A 82 -6.09 -6.07 -15.60
C VAL A 82 -5.61 -7.52 -15.80
N THR A 83 -5.21 -8.24 -14.75
CA THR A 83 -4.80 -9.65 -14.92
C THR A 83 -5.99 -10.50 -15.36
N HIS A 84 -5.97 -10.84 -16.65
CA HIS A 84 -6.91 -11.67 -17.42
C HIS A 84 -6.64 -13.16 -17.19
#